data_AF-A0A7G8EQA6-F1
#
_entry.id   AF-A0A7G8EQA6-F1
#
_cell.length_a   1.000
_cell.length_b   1.000
_cell.length_c   1.000
_cell.angle_alpha   90.00
_cell.angle_beta   90.00
_cell.angle_gamma   90.00
#
_symmetry.space_group_name_H-M   'P 1'
#
loop_
_entity.id
_entity.type
_entity.pdbx_description
1 polymer ?
#
loop_
_entity_poly.entity_id
_entity_poly.type
_entity_poly.pdbx_seq_one_letter_code
_entity_poly.pdbx_strand_id
1 'polypeptide(L)' 'MVFALLYAVAAAVLLCSSFALMSQGFSRGAERPTIRSRHPEAPQPGERLLYVDLNRERLEALYQQAS' A
#
# COMPACT_ATOMS: atom_id res chain seq x y z
N MET A 1 48.08 -0.35 -6.91
CA MET A 1 47.45 -1.22 -7.92
C MET A 1 46.60 -2.32 -7.30
N VAL A 2 47.12 -3.14 -6.37
CA VAL A 2 46.37 -4.23 -5.72
C VAL A 2 45.13 -3.75 -4.96
N PHE A 3 45.25 -2.70 -4.14
CA PHE A 3 44.09 -2.14 -3.41
C PHE A 3 42.99 -1.60 -4.31
N ALA A 4 43.34 -1.02 -5.46
CA ALA A 4 42.36 -0.53 -6.44
C ALA A 4 41.59 -1.69 -7.10
N LEU A 5 42.25 -2.81 -7.38
CA LEU A 5 41.60 -4.02 -7.88
C LEU A 5 40.64 -4.62 -6.85
N LEU A 6 41.06 -4.71 -5.58
CA LEU A 6 40.20 -5.20 -4.50
C LEU A 6 38.97 -4.31 -4.31
N TYR A 7 39.16 -2.99 -4.34
CA TYR A 7 38.05 -2.03 -4.25
C TYR A 7 37.10 -2.15 -5.45
N ALA A 8 37.62 -2.27 -6.66
CA ALA A 8 36.80 -2.43 -7.87
C ALA A 8 35.99 -3.73 -7.86
N VAL A 9 36.59 -4.85 -7.43
CA VAL A 9 35.88 -6.13 -7.29
C VAL A 9 34.80 -6.05 -6.21
N ALA A 10 35.12 -5.47 -5.04
CA ALA A 10 34.12 -5.27 -3.98
C ALA A 10 32.96 -4.39 -4.44
N ALA A 11 33.23 -3.30 -5.15
CA ALA A 11 32.22 -2.41 -5.71
C ALA A 11 31.34 -3.13 -6.75
N ALA A 12 31.93 -3.97 -7.62
CA ALA A 12 31.20 -4.75 -8.61
C ALA A 12 30.24 -5.77 -7.95
N VAL A 13 30.67 -6.43 -6.87
CA VAL A 13 29.84 -7.39 -6.13
C VAL A 13 28.61 -6.70 -5.52
N LEU A 14 28.79 -5.52 -4.92
CA LEU A 14 27.70 -4.74 -4.33
C LEU A 14 26.69 -4.26 -5.40
N LEU A 15 27.19 -3.74 -6.53
CA LEU A 15 26.35 -3.30 -7.65
C LEU A 15 25.55 -4.47 -8.24
N CYS A 16 26.19 -5.63 -8.44
CA CYS A 16 25.54 -6.82 -9.00
C CYS A 16 24.46 -7.37 -8.05
N SER A 17 24.74 -7.38 -6.75
CA SER A 17 23.79 -7.84 -5.71
C SER A 17 22.55 -6.95 -5.63
N SER A 18 22.73 -5.63 -5.71
CA SER A 18 21.62 -4.67 -5.73
C SER A 18 20.78 -4.78 -7.00
N PHE A 19 21.43 -4.90 -8.16
CA PHE A 19 20.76 -5.04 -9.45
C PHE A 19 19.89 -6.30 -9.53
N ALA A 20 20.35 -7.43 -8.97
CA ALA A 20 19.59 -8.68 -8.92
C ALA A 20 18.30 -8.60 -8.09
N LEU A 21 18.28 -7.77 -7.04
CA LEU A 21 17.07 -7.53 -6.24
C LEU A 21 16.10 -6.58 -6.95
N MET A 22 16.63 -5.55 -7.62
CA MET A 22 15.83 -4.57 -8.34
C MET A 22 15.12 -5.16 -9.56
N SER A 23 15.76 -6.09 -10.29
CA SER A 23 15.18 -6.71 -11.50
C SER A 23 13.91 -7.52 -11.21
N GLN A 24 13.77 -8.08 -10.00
CA GLN A 24 12.57 -8.80 -9.58
C GLN A 24 11.37 -7.88 -9.38
N GLY A 25 11.59 -6.61 -9.04
CA GLY A 25 10.53 -5.61 -8.89
C GLY A 25 9.95 -5.15 -10.23
N PHE A 26 10.78 -5.02 -11.28
CA PHE A 26 10.32 -4.61 -12.61
C PHE A 26 9.44 -5.67 -13.28
N SER A 27 9.76 -6.95 -13.15
CA SER A 27 8.94 -8.05 -13.67
C SER A 27 7.62 -8.23 -12.90
N ARG A 28 7.55 -7.76 -11.65
CA ARG A 28 6.33 -7.73 -10.83
C ARG A 28 5.43 -6.52 -11.12
N GLY A 29 5.83 -5.61 -12.00
CA GLY A 29 5.05 -4.41 -12.39
C GLY A 29 3.70 -4.70 -13.07
N ALA A 30 3.35 -5.97 -13.29
CA ALA A 30 2.04 -6.39 -13.79
C ALA A 30 1.24 -7.26 -12.80
N GLU A 31 1.70 -7.44 -11.56
CA GLU A 31 0.77 -7.83 -10.49
C GLU A 31 -0.06 -6.59 -10.20
N ARG A 32 -1.22 -6.52 -10.89
CA ARG A 32 -2.32 -5.62 -10.52
C ARG A 32 -2.36 -5.60 -9.00
N PRO A 33 -2.38 -4.43 -8.33
CA PRO A 33 -2.68 -4.41 -6.91
C PRO A 33 -3.93 -5.26 -6.76
N THR A 34 -3.82 -6.39 -6.08
CA THR A 34 -4.96 -7.24 -5.76
C THR A 34 -5.95 -6.25 -5.20
N ILE A 35 -7.03 -6.00 -5.96
CA ILE A 35 -8.05 -5.01 -5.62
C ILE A 35 -8.33 -5.31 -4.17
N ARG A 36 -7.89 -4.42 -3.26
CA ARG A 36 -7.81 -4.71 -1.83
C ARG A 36 -9.10 -5.42 -1.50
N SER A 37 -8.99 -6.69 -1.07
CA SER A 37 -10.12 -7.60 -0.88
C SER A 37 -11.30 -6.77 -0.43
N ARG A 38 -12.26 -6.55 -1.33
CA ARG A 38 -13.34 -5.63 -1.08
C ARG A 38 -13.94 -6.09 0.25
N HIS A 39 -14.05 -5.19 1.21
CA HIS A 39 -14.66 -5.52 2.49
C HIS A 39 -16.00 -6.24 2.20
N PRO A 40 -16.32 -7.37 2.84
CA PRO A 40 -17.53 -8.13 2.53
C PRO A 40 -18.80 -7.28 2.71
N GLU A 41 -18.75 -6.28 3.59
CA GLU A 41 -19.78 -5.27 3.81
C GLU A 41 -19.77 -4.10 2.80
N ALA A 42 -18.79 -4.04 1.89
CA ALA A 42 -18.66 -2.94 0.96
C ALA A 42 -19.79 -3.00 -0.09
N PRO A 43 -20.60 -1.94 -0.19
CA PRO A 43 -21.76 -1.93 -1.06
C PRO A 43 -21.37 -2.08 -2.53
N GLN A 44 -22.24 -2.75 -3.29
CA GLN A 44 -22.07 -2.94 -4.72
C GLN A 44 -22.32 -1.63 -5.48
N PRO A 45 -21.66 -1.41 -6.63
CA PRO A 45 -21.96 -0.24 -7.44
C PRO A 45 -23.44 -0.26 -7.87
N GLY A 46 -24.20 0.78 -7.50
CA GLY A 46 -25.64 0.88 -7.74
C GLY A 46 -26.53 0.40 -6.60
N GLU A 47 -25.96 -0.08 -5.49
CA GLU A 47 -26.72 -0.40 -4.28
C GLU A 47 -27.21 0.87 -3.58
N ARG A 48 -28.44 0.84 -3.03
CA ARG A 48 -29.02 1.98 -2.32
C ARG A 48 -28.40 2.10 -0.95
N LEU A 49 -27.63 3.16 -0.74
CA LEU A 49 -27.02 3.46 0.56
C LEU A 49 -28.02 4.18 1.45
N LEU A 50 -28.22 3.67 2.67
CA LEU A 50 -28.82 4.44 3.73
C LEU A 50 -27.77 5.41 4.27
N TYR A 51 -27.74 6.61 3.72
CA TYR A 51 -26.91 7.68 4.25
C TYR A 51 -27.65 8.39 5.37
N VAL A 52 -27.05 8.46 6.55
CA VAL A 52 -27.58 9.23 7.67
C VAL A 52 -26.82 10.55 7.70
N ASP A 53 -27.53 11.64 7.40
CA ASP A 53 -26.98 12.99 7.59
C ASP A 53 -26.87 13.28 9.09
N LEU A 54 -25.64 13.25 9.57
CA LEU A 54 -25.28 13.60 10.93
C LEU A 54 -24.77 15.04 10.95
N ASN A 55 -25.62 15.96 11.38
CA ASN A 55 -25.19 17.31 11.73
C ASN A 55 -24.69 17.32 13.19
N ARG A 56 -23.95 18.39 13.54
CA ARG A 56 -23.36 18.53 14.88
C ARG A 56 -24.41 18.42 15.99
N GLU A 57 -25.54 19.09 15.85
CA GLU A 57 -26.59 19.08 16.88
C GLU A 57 -27.19 17.69 17.10
N ARG A 58 -27.43 16.91 16.03
CA ARG A 58 -27.90 15.52 16.14
C ARG A 58 -26.87 14.61 16.79
N LEU A 59 -25.60 14.82 16.50
CA LEU A 59 -24.53 14.03 17.09
C LEU A 59 -24.44 14.26 18.62
N GLU A 60 -24.55 15.52 19.04
CA GLU A 60 -24.60 15.89 20.46
C GLU A 60 -25.83 15.31 21.15
N ALA A 61 -27.00 15.35 20.50
CA ALA A 61 -28.23 14.75 21.04
C ALA A 61 -28.12 13.21 21.19
N LEU A 62 -27.57 12.52 20.19
CA LEU A 62 -27.36 11.07 20.25
C LEU A 62 -26.40 10.67 21.37
N TYR A 63 -25.34 11.44 21.58
CA TYR A 63 -24.39 11.20 22.66
C TYR A 63 -25.06 11.29 24.04
N GLN A 64 -25.89 12.31 24.26
CA GLN A 64 -26.64 12.50 25.51
C GLN A 64 -27.74 11.45 25.73
N GLN A 65 -28.26 10.85 24.65
CA GLN A 65 -29.31 9.83 24.74
C GLN A 65 -28.75 8.42 24.98
N ALA A 66 -27.49 8.16 24.61
CA ALA A 66 -26.84 6.87 24.80
C ALA A 66 -26.18 6.70 26.18
N SER A 67 -26.00 7.80 26.94
CA SER A 67 -25.53 7.84 28.32
C SER A 67 -26.67 7.73 29.32
#